data_AF-A0A382ISN5-F1
#
_entry.id   AF-A0A382ISN5-F1
#
_cell.length_a   1.000
_cell.length_b   1.000
_cell.length_c   1.000
_cell.angle_alpha   90.00
_cell.angle_beta   90.00
_cell.angle_gamma   90.00
#
_symmetry.space_group_name_H-M   'P 1'
#
loop_
_entity.id
_entity.type
_entity.pdbx_description
1 polymer ?
#
loop_
_entity_poly.entity_id
_entity_poly.type
_entity_poly.pdbx_seq_one_letter_code
_entity_poly.pdbx_strand_id
1 'polypeptide(L)' 'VEVASLAANLGVSGEVMKVLMYASPSFIRAAIDEMTKMSGSVDTYLSEQMGLTLETRARLQSELLY' A
#
# COMPACT_ATOMS: atom_id res chain seq x y z
N VAL A 1 16.85 -9.34 -11.68
CA VAL A 1 17.35 -9.04 -13.05
C VAL A 1 16.39 -8.14 -13.83
N GLU A 2 15.08 -8.13 -13.53
CA GLU A 2 14.11 -7.32 -14.29
C GLU A 2 14.07 -5.82 -13.93
N VAL A 3 14.28 -5.44 -12.67
CA VAL A 3 14.14 -4.05 -12.19
C VAL A 3 15.19 -3.10 -12.78
N ALA A 4 16.42 -3.59 -13.00
CA ALA A 4 17.50 -2.78 -13.58
C ALA A 4 17.24 -2.40 -15.04
N SER A 5 16.52 -3.25 -15.80
CA SER A 5 16.18 -2.99 -17.20
C SER A 5 15.06 -1.94 -17.34
N LEU A 6 14.16 -1.87 -16.36
CA LEU A 6 13.06 -0.90 -16.35
C LEU A 6 13.56 0.53 -16.09
N ALA A 7 14.56 0.69 -15.21
CA ALA A 7 15.16 1.99 -14.88
C ALA A 7 15.95 2.58 -16.06
N ALA A 8 16.64 1.74 -16.84
CA ALA A 8 17.44 2.18 -17.98
C ALA A 8 16.60 2.76 -19.14
N ASN A 9 15.39 2.22 -19.37
CA ASN A 9 14.51 2.65 -20.45
C ASN A 9 13.74 3.95 -20.16
N LEU A 10 13.64 4.36 -18.89
CA LEU A 10 12.88 5.54 -18.47
C LEU A 10 13.76 6.80 -18.26
N GLY A 11 15.08 6.71 -18.45
CA GLY A 11 16.00 7.83 -18.16
C GLY A 11 16.02 8.25 -16.69
N VAL A 12 15.48 7.40 -15.81
CA VAL A 12 15.34 7.68 -14.38
C VAL A 12 16.62 7.22 -13.69
N SER A 13 17.36 8.18 -13.12
CA SER A 13 18.57 7.92 -12.33
C SER A 13 18.33 6.80 -11.32
N GLY A 14 19.28 5.86 -11.20
CA GLY A 14 19.20 4.75 -10.25
C GLY A 14 18.98 5.22 -8.79
N GLU A 15 19.34 6.47 -8.46
CA GLU A 15 19.02 7.11 -7.17
C GLU A 15 17.52 7.41 -6.99
N VAL A 16 16.83 7.86 -8.04
CA VAL A 16 15.37 8.03 -8.01
C VAL A 16 14.69 6.68 -7.85
N MET A 17 15.22 5.64 -8.50
CA MET A 17 14.69 4.30 -8.35
C MET A 17 14.94 3.73 -6.95
N LYS A 18 16.07 4.05 -6.29
CA LYS A 18 16.30 3.71 -4.87
C LYS A 18 15.27 4.38 -3.96
N VAL A 19 14.94 5.65 -4.18
CA VAL A 19 13.86 6.33 -3.42
C VAL A 19 12.52 5.64 -3.62
N LEU A 20 12.23 5.14 -4.82
CA LEU A 20 11.04 4.34 -5.11
C LEU A 20 11.09 2.92 -4.52
N MET A 21 12.29 2.36 -4.31
CA MET A 21 12.50 1.05 -3.70
C MET A 21 12.36 1.07 -2.16
N TYR A 22 12.47 2.23 -1.53
CA TYR A 22 12.26 2.39 -0.10
C TYR A 22 10.86 2.93 0.19
N ALA A 23 10.04 2.11 0.84
CA ALA A 23 8.78 2.57 1.42
C ALA A 23 9.08 3.53 2.59
N SER A 24 9.11 4.84 2.31
CA SER A 24 9.13 5.86 3.36
C SER A 24 7.82 5.82 4.15
N PRO A 25 7.85 5.98 5.49
CA PRO A 25 6.63 6.11 6.30
C PRO A 25 5.68 7.24 5.84
N SER A 26 6.17 8.24 5.11
CA SER A 26 5.33 9.28 4.52
C SER A 26 4.43 8.76 3.39
N PHE A 27 4.88 7.78 2.60
CA PHE A 27 4.08 7.21 1.51
C PHE A 27 2.95 6.33 2.04
N ILE A 28 3.20 5.58 3.11
CA ILE A 28 2.17 4.80 3.80
C ILE A 28 1.09 5.74 4.36
N ARG A 29 1.49 6.85 4.99
CA ARG A 29 0.55 7.86 5.48
C ARG A 29 -0.27 8.47 4.35
N ALA A 30 0.36 8.86 3.25
CA ALA A 30 -0.35 9.41 2.10
C ALA A 30 -1.38 8.42 1.52
N ALA A 31 -1.06 7.13 1.47
CA ALA A 31 -2.00 6.10 1.03
C ALA A 31 -3.19 5.95 2.00
N ILE A 32 -2.95 5.95 3.32
CA ILE A 32 -4.00 5.88 4.35
C ILE A 32 -4.90 7.13 4.30
N ASP A 33 -4.32 8.31 4.13
CA ASP A 33 -5.05 9.56 4.00
C ASP A 33 -5.97 9.52 2.78
N GLU A 34 -5.48 8.98 1.66
CA GLU A 34 -6.28 8.86 0.44
C GLU A 34 -7.42 7.85 0.59
N MET A 35 -7.17 6.68 1.20
CA MET A 35 -8.23 5.72 1.54
C MET A 35 -9.31 6.37 2.43
N THR A 36 -8.89 7.17 3.40
CA THR A 36 -9.79 7.87 4.31
C THR A 36 -10.60 8.95 3.59
N LYS A 37 -10.00 9.70 2.66
CA LYS A 37 -10.75 10.68 1.83
C LYS A 37 -11.78 10.01 0.93
N MET A 38 -11.44 8.87 0.32
CA MET A 38 -12.32 8.17 -0.62
C MET A 38 -13.53 7.53 0.07
N SER A 39 -13.34 6.92 1.24
CA SER A 39 -14.36 6.08 1.88
C SER A 39 -14.74 6.52 3.30
N GLY A 40 -14.24 7.66 3.77
CA GLY A 40 -14.48 8.20 5.12
C GLY A 40 -13.67 7.51 6.22
N SER A 41 -13.31 6.24 6.04
CA SER A 41 -12.41 5.50 6.92
C SER A 41 -11.71 4.37 6.17
N VAL A 42 -10.57 3.92 6.70
CA VAL A 42 -9.88 2.71 6.21
C VAL A 42 -10.77 1.48 6.32
N ASP A 43 -11.57 1.39 7.39
CA ASP A 43 -12.44 0.24 7.62
C ASP A 43 -13.56 0.13 6.58
N THR A 44 -14.13 1.27 6.18
CA THR A 44 -15.12 1.35 5.11
C THR A 44 -14.48 1.00 3.76
N TYR A 45 -13.26 1.51 3.51
CA TYR A 45 -12.52 1.19 2.28
C TYR A 45 -12.29 -0.32 2.16
N LEU A 46 -11.82 -0.97 3.23
CA LEU A 46 -11.58 -2.41 3.25
C LEU A 46 -12.86 -3.21 3.00
N SER A 47 -13.99 -2.81 3.61
CA SER A 47 -15.25 -3.52 3.40
C SER A 47 -15.86 -3.30 2.02
N GLU A 48 -15.90 -2.06 1.54
CA GLU A 48 -16.67 -1.69 0.33
C GLU A 48 -15.85 -1.85 -0.94
N GLN A 49 -14.55 -1.54 -0.91
CA GLN A 49 -13.69 -1.57 -2.10
C GLN A 49 -12.92 -2.89 -2.22
N MET A 50 -12.56 -3.51 -1.09
CA MET A 50 -11.79 -4.76 -1.08
C MET A 50 -12.62 -5.99 -0.71
N GLY A 51 -13.89 -5.81 -0.35
CA GLY A 51 -14.77 -6.92 0.04
C GLY A 51 -14.34 -7.61 1.34
N LEU A 52 -13.49 -6.98 2.15
CA LEU A 52 -13.08 -7.52 3.45
C LEU A 52 -14.19 -7.33 4.47
N THR A 53 -15.01 -8.37 4.63
CA THR A 53 -16.08 -8.38 5.61
C THR A 53 -15.54 -8.27 7.04
N LEU A 54 -16.41 -7.84 7.96
CA LEU A 54 -16.09 -7.80 9.39
C LEU A 54 -15.62 -9.17 9.91
N GLU A 55 -16.30 -10.24 9.50
CA GLU A 55 -15.94 -11.62 9.84
C GLU A 55 -14.53 -11.98 9.36
N THR A 56 -14.20 -11.64 8.10
CA THR A 56 -12.87 -11.90 7.54
C THR A 56 -11.79 -11.13 8.30
N ARG A 57 -12.04 -9.87 8.66
CA ARG A 57 -11.12 -9.07 9.47
C ARG A 57 -10.92 -9.65 10.86
N ALA A 58 -11.99 -10.10 11.52
CA ALA A 58 -11.91 -10.73 12.84
C ALA A 58 -11.10 -12.04 12.80
N ARG A 59 -11.31 -12.87 11.77
CA ARG A 59 -10.50 -14.07 11.55
C ARG A 59 -9.02 -13.74 11.34
N LEU A 60 -8.71 -12.79 10.45
CA LEU A 60 -7.33 -12.34 10.22
C LEU A 60 -6.68 -11.77 11.48
N GLN A 61 -7.44 -11.02 12.28
CA GLN A 61 -6.98 -10.51 13.57
C GLN A 61 -6.61 -11.63 14.53
N SER A 62 -7.44 -12.69 14.62
CA SER A 62 -7.13 -13.86 15.45
C SER A 62 -5.91 -14.66 14.97
N GLU A 63 -5.63 -14.67 13.66
CA GLU A 63 -4.52 -15.43 13.08
C GLU A 63 -3.17 -14.67 13.11
N LEU A 64 -3.19 -13.34 13.12
CA LEU A 64 -1.99 -12.51 12.97
C LEU A 64 -1.54 -11.81 14.26
N LEU A 65 -2.42 -11.65 15.25
CA LEU A 65 -2.11 -10.98 16.53
C LEU A 65 -1.95 -11.95 17.72
N TYR A 66 -2.02 -13.26 17.47
CA TYR A 66 -1.79 -14.35 18.41
C TYR A 66 -0.75 -15.32 17.86
#